data_AF-A0A970PZD1-F1
#
_entry.id   AF-A0A970PZD1-F1
#
_cell.length_a   1.000
_cell.length_b   1.000
_cell.length_c   1.000
_cell.angle_alpha   90.00
_cell.angle_beta   90.00
_cell.angle_gamma   90.00
#
_symmetry.space_group_name_H-M   'P 1'
#
loop_
_entity.id
_entity.type
_entity.pdbx_description
1 polymer ?
#
loop_
_entity_poly.entity_id
_entity_poly.type
_entity_poly.pdbx_seq_one_letter_code
_entity_poly.pdbx_strand_id
1 'polypeptide(L)'
;MSKCIINYFRVAGKTKEEKLQWLIFNKGKKFEGIPFERIIPDKNNNWIEQTDNDWESLIDLKKVFTLTCNSIKTNRDEWVYDFDKENLIDKTTYFIEVYNNDVEKLCFYKKIPEINDLLNYNIKWSRDLKVKLLRNTKVDFDKCKIKSSLWRPFVKLYYYSEKVLSDVLTENHYKMFFSELNFGNKVINCSGTSSMRPFQTFSSNIISDYEFVEKNQCLPLYRYDSDGNRIDNIT
;
A
#
# COMPACT_ATOMS: atom_id res chain seq x y z
N MET A 1 -34.02 -27.83 13.76
CA MET A 1 -32.75 -27.48 13.09
C MET A 1 -31.68 -27.38 14.15
N SER A 2 -30.55 -28.09 14.01
CA SER A 2 -29.44 -27.96 14.96
C SER A 2 -28.80 -26.58 14.81
N LYS A 3 -28.48 -25.92 15.94
CA LYS A 3 -27.72 -24.66 15.92
C LYS A 3 -26.30 -24.96 15.44
N CYS A 4 -25.78 -24.12 14.54
CA CYS A 4 -24.36 -24.12 14.18
C CYS A 4 -23.51 -23.78 15.42
N ILE A 5 -22.37 -24.46 15.59
CA ILE A 5 -21.48 -24.31 16.76
C ILE A 5 -20.05 -24.12 16.25
N ILE A 6 -19.35 -23.12 16.79
CA ILE A 6 -17.94 -22.88 16.54
C ILE A 6 -17.17 -23.24 17.81
N ASN A 7 -16.24 -24.18 17.70
CA ASN A 7 -15.32 -24.59 18.75
C ASN A 7 -13.90 -24.16 18.33
N TYR A 8 -13.32 -23.21 19.06
CA TYR A 8 -12.02 -22.63 18.77
C TYR A 8 -10.99 -23.06 19.81
N PHE A 9 -9.77 -23.33 19.38
CA PHE A 9 -8.65 -23.58 20.29
C PHE A 9 -7.37 -23.03 19.68
N ARG A 10 -6.64 -22.21 20.45
CA ARG A 10 -5.33 -21.70 20.06
C ARG A 10 -4.25 -22.61 20.62
N VAL A 11 -3.51 -23.29 19.75
CA VAL A 11 -2.35 -24.08 20.17
C VAL A 11 -1.32 -23.16 20.84
N ALA A 12 -0.99 -23.46 22.10
CA ALA A 12 0.01 -22.76 22.87
C ALA A 12 1.41 -22.98 22.29
N GLY A 13 2.35 -22.09 22.64
CA GLY A 13 3.73 -22.13 22.16
C GLY A 13 4.03 -21.04 21.14
N LYS A 14 5.25 -20.51 21.23
CA LYS A 14 5.78 -19.47 20.35
C LYS A 14 6.65 -20.08 19.24
N THR A 15 7.24 -21.25 19.47
CA THR A 15 8.12 -21.91 18.49
C THR A 15 7.40 -22.99 17.68
N LYS A 16 8.03 -23.40 16.59
CA LYS A 16 7.57 -24.52 15.77
C LYS A 16 7.65 -25.83 16.59
N GLU A 17 8.72 -26.00 17.34
CA GLU A 17 9.03 -27.20 18.12
C GLU A 17 8.01 -27.40 19.23
N GLU A 18 7.65 -26.34 19.97
CA GLU A 18 6.62 -26.38 21.01
C GLU A 18 5.25 -26.80 20.44
N LYS A 19 4.85 -26.19 19.32
CA LYS A 19 3.59 -26.53 18.64
C LYS A 19 3.59 -27.97 18.12
N LEU A 20 4.73 -28.44 17.60
CA LEU A 20 4.88 -29.83 17.17
C LEU A 20 4.83 -30.81 18.34
N GLN A 21 5.49 -30.51 19.46
CA GLN A 21 5.41 -31.30 20.67
C GLN A 21 3.99 -31.38 21.21
N TRP A 22 3.24 -30.27 21.17
CA TRP A 22 1.81 -30.27 21.51
C TRP A 22 1.00 -31.22 20.62
N LEU A 23 1.25 -31.24 19.31
CA LEU A 23 0.59 -32.16 18.38
C LEU A 23 0.96 -33.63 18.66
N ILE A 24 2.24 -33.91 18.93
CA ILE A 24 2.73 -35.26 19.27
C ILE A 24 2.09 -35.73 20.57
N PHE A 25 2.09 -34.90 21.62
CA PHE A 25 1.48 -35.22 22.92
C PHE A 25 -0.02 -35.49 22.82
N ASN A 26 -0.72 -34.88 21.87
CA ASN A 26 -2.15 -35.09 21.64
C ASN A 26 -2.46 -36.08 20.52
N LYS A 27 -1.44 -36.74 19.94
CA LYS A 27 -1.63 -37.76 18.90
C LYS A 27 -2.51 -38.90 19.43
N GLY A 28 -3.59 -39.19 18.70
CA GLY A 28 -4.54 -40.26 19.06
C GLY A 28 -5.57 -39.87 20.14
N LYS A 29 -5.49 -38.67 20.72
CA LYS A 29 -6.56 -38.14 21.59
C LYS A 29 -7.74 -37.69 20.74
N LYS A 30 -8.95 -37.91 21.24
CA LYS A 30 -10.18 -37.38 20.63
C LYS A 30 -10.26 -35.87 20.83
N PHE A 31 -10.94 -35.17 19.93
CA PHE A 31 -11.19 -33.73 20.03
C PHE A 31 -11.93 -33.34 21.32
N GLU A 32 -12.75 -34.23 21.88
CA GLU A 32 -13.42 -34.03 23.17
C GLU A 32 -12.44 -33.76 24.33
N GLY A 33 -11.19 -34.22 24.21
CA GLY A 33 -10.14 -34.00 25.21
C GLY A 33 -9.36 -32.68 25.04
N ILE A 34 -9.65 -31.90 24.00
CA ILE A 34 -9.06 -30.57 23.81
C ILE A 34 -10.03 -29.54 24.44
N PRO A 35 -9.54 -28.62 25.28
CA PRO A 35 -10.39 -27.63 25.94
C PRO A 35 -10.75 -26.51 24.96
N PHE A 36 -11.61 -26.82 23.99
CA PHE A 36 -12.13 -25.85 23.04
C PHE A 36 -12.97 -24.77 23.75
N GLU A 37 -12.77 -23.54 23.33
CA GLU A 37 -13.64 -22.42 23.65
C GLU A 37 -14.79 -22.37 22.65
N ARG A 38 -16.01 -22.23 23.16
CA ARG A 38 -17.18 -22.01 22.31
C ARG A 38 -17.27 -20.53 21.96
N ILE A 39 -17.21 -20.24 20.67
CA ILE A 39 -17.30 -18.87 20.15
C ILE A 39 -18.72 -18.59 19.65
N ILE A 40 -19.23 -17.41 20.00
CA ILE A 40 -20.44 -16.83 19.42
C ILE A 40 -19.96 -15.65 18.58
N PRO A 41 -20.11 -15.66 17.24
CA PRO A 41 -19.71 -14.52 16.42
C PRO A 41 -20.41 -13.24 16.85
N ASP A 42 -19.69 -12.12 16.80
CA ASP A 42 -20.28 -10.80 17.06
C ASP A 42 -21.18 -10.33 15.91
N LYS A 43 -21.78 -9.14 16.04
CA LYS A 43 -22.64 -8.53 15.00
C LYS A 43 -21.94 -8.35 13.63
N ASN A 44 -20.62 -8.33 13.63
CA ASN A 44 -19.77 -8.18 12.43
C ASN A 44 -19.24 -9.52 11.93
N ASN A 45 -19.66 -10.64 12.54
CA ASN A 45 -19.23 -12.01 12.25
C ASN A 45 -17.77 -12.30 12.62
N ASN A 46 -17.14 -11.52 13.51
CA ASN A 46 -15.81 -11.82 14.02
C ASN A 46 -15.86 -13.00 15.00
N TRP A 47 -14.88 -13.89 14.95
CA TRP A 47 -14.81 -15.07 15.83
C TRP A 47 -13.86 -14.85 17.01
N ILE A 48 -12.74 -14.18 16.78
CA ILE A 48 -11.70 -13.92 17.77
C ILE A 48 -11.44 -12.42 17.83
N GLU A 49 -10.83 -11.96 18.92
CA GLU A 49 -10.53 -10.53 19.13
C GLU A 49 -11.78 -9.65 19.00
N GLN A 50 -12.93 -10.19 19.42
CA GLN A 50 -14.17 -9.45 19.56
C GLN A 50 -13.97 -8.35 20.62
N THR A 51 -14.53 -7.19 20.37
CA THR A 51 -14.39 -6.03 21.25
C THR A 51 -15.77 -5.49 21.62
N ASP A 52 -15.95 -5.14 22.88
CA ASP A 52 -17.11 -4.39 23.37
C ASP A 52 -16.67 -2.94 23.60
N ASN A 53 -17.08 -2.06 22.69
CA ASN A 53 -16.70 -0.65 22.71
C ASN A 53 -17.79 0.22 22.07
N ASP A 54 -17.66 1.52 22.26
CA ASP A 54 -18.51 2.55 21.71
C ASP A 54 -17.97 3.12 20.38
N TRP A 55 -17.17 2.34 19.63
CA TRP A 55 -16.50 2.80 18.41
C TRP A 55 -17.46 3.42 17.39
N GLU A 56 -18.67 2.88 17.27
CA GLU A 56 -19.72 3.38 16.38
C GLU A 56 -20.28 4.75 16.80
N SER A 57 -20.04 5.18 18.04
CA SER A 57 -20.45 6.51 18.52
C SER A 57 -19.48 7.62 18.12
N LEU A 58 -18.25 7.26 17.73
CA LEU A 58 -17.20 8.21 17.36
C LEU A 58 -17.48 8.86 15.99
N ILE A 59 -16.89 10.04 15.78
CA ILE A 59 -17.00 10.75 14.50
C ILE A 59 -16.13 10.03 13.45
N ASP A 60 -16.73 9.68 12.32
CA ASP A 60 -16.00 9.16 11.16
C ASP A 60 -15.08 10.24 10.59
N LEU A 61 -13.79 9.92 10.44
CA LEU A 61 -12.80 10.82 9.82
C LEU A 61 -13.18 11.25 8.41
N LYS A 62 -13.98 10.47 7.67
CA LYS A 62 -14.51 10.87 6.35
C LYS A 62 -15.52 12.02 6.42
N LYS A 63 -16.09 12.29 7.60
CA LYS A 63 -16.94 13.46 7.86
C LYS A 63 -16.13 14.67 8.32
N VAL A 64 -14.89 14.46 8.78
CA VAL A 64 -13.97 15.53 9.20
C VAL A 64 -13.12 15.99 8.02
N PHE A 65 -12.62 15.04 7.21
CA PHE A 65 -11.75 15.31 6.07
C PHE A 65 -12.50 15.04 4.76
N THR A 66 -12.51 16.03 3.86
CA THR A 66 -13.11 15.85 2.52
C THR A 66 -12.25 14.93 1.64
N LEU A 67 -10.92 15.06 1.72
CA LEU A 67 -9.96 14.24 0.98
C LEU A 67 -9.22 13.32 1.96
N THR A 68 -9.32 12.02 1.69
CA THR A 68 -8.49 10.98 2.31
C THR A 68 -7.98 10.06 1.20
N CYS A 69 -6.74 9.59 1.25
CA CYS A 69 -6.27 8.63 0.25
C CYS A 69 -5.18 7.70 0.78
N ASN A 70 -4.98 6.58 0.08
CA ASN A 70 -3.79 5.76 0.26
C ASN A 70 -2.55 6.55 -0.17
N SER A 71 -1.41 6.23 0.44
CA SER A 71 -0.09 6.66 -0.01
C SER A 71 0.35 6.02 -1.34
N ILE A 72 1.49 6.46 -1.83
CA ILE A 72 2.09 6.04 -3.10
C ILE A 72 2.48 4.57 -3.02
N LYS A 73 2.09 3.78 -4.03
CA LYS A 73 2.51 2.39 -4.17
C LYS A 73 3.15 2.19 -5.53
N THR A 74 4.43 1.85 -5.53
CA THR A 74 5.17 1.73 -6.78
C THR A 74 5.15 0.31 -7.34
N ASN A 75 5.17 -0.71 -6.47
CA ASN A 75 5.47 -2.11 -6.81
C ASN A 75 6.86 -2.33 -7.44
N ARG A 76 7.76 -1.34 -7.37
CA ARG A 76 9.10 -1.36 -7.94
C ARG A 76 10.05 -0.42 -7.22
N ASP A 77 9.97 -0.39 -5.88
CA ASP A 77 10.72 0.55 -5.04
C ASP A 77 12.21 0.58 -5.39
N GLU A 78 12.79 -0.58 -5.69
CA GLU A 78 14.21 -0.71 -6.07
C GLU A 78 14.60 0.13 -7.30
N TRP A 79 13.65 0.45 -8.17
CA TRP A 79 13.84 1.22 -9.39
C TRP A 79 13.50 2.69 -9.24
N VAL A 80 12.57 3.06 -8.37
CA VAL A 80 12.04 4.44 -8.31
C VAL A 80 12.30 5.16 -6.99
N TYR A 81 12.93 4.49 -6.01
CA TYR A 81 13.41 5.12 -4.77
C TYR A 81 14.90 4.93 -4.58
N ASP A 82 15.63 5.95 -4.15
CA ASP A 82 17.05 5.81 -3.78
C ASP A 82 17.49 6.83 -2.74
N PHE A 83 18.57 6.53 -2.01
CA PHE A 83 19.23 7.51 -1.14
C PHE A 83 20.07 8.49 -1.97
N ASP A 84 20.70 8.00 -3.04
CA ASP A 84 21.51 8.80 -3.93
C ASP A 84 20.72 9.23 -5.17
N LYS A 85 20.82 10.52 -5.49
CA LYS A 85 20.05 11.11 -6.57
C LYS A 85 20.54 10.66 -7.95
N GLU A 86 21.85 10.53 -8.13
CA GLU A 86 22.43 10.16 -9.42
C GLU A 86 22.16 8.67 -9.71
N ASN A 87 22.28 7.80 -8.69
CA ASN A 87 21.88 6.40 -8.82
C ASN A 87 20.39 6.24 -9.17
N LEU A 88 19.51 7.10 -8.62
CA LEU A 88 18.10 7.13 -9.01
C LEU A 88 17.92 7.52 -10.49
N ILE A 89 18.68 8.51 -10.97
CA ILE A 89 18.63 8.95 -12.36
C ILE A 89 19.05 7.80 -13.28
N ASP A 90 20.17 7.15 -12.99
CA ASP A 90 20.72 6.07 -13.83
C ASP A 90 19.74 4.91 -13.96
N LYS A 91 19.25 4.41 -12.82
CA LYS A 91 18.35 3.24 -12.82
C LYS A 91 16.98 3.54 -13.40
N THR A 92 16.43 4.75 -13.20
CA THR A 92 15.13 5.13 -13.78
C THR A 92 15.25 5.36 -15.29
N THR A 93 16.35 5.94 -15.76
CA THR A 93 16.63 6.11 -17.18
C THR A 93 16.74 4.74 -17.86
N TYR A 94 17.51 3.82 -17.30
CA TYR A 94 17.58 2.44 -17.78
C TYR A 94 16.21 1.75 -17.80
N PHE A 95 15.44 1.91 -16.72
CA PHE A 95 14.10 1.33 -16.63
C PHE A 95 13.19 1.84 -17.76
N ILE A 96 13.20 3.16 -17.99
CA ILE A 96 12.40 3.81 -19.02
C ILE A 96 12.80 3.33 -20.42
N GLU A 97 14.10 3.19 -20.69
CA GLU A 97 14.61 2.68 -21.95
C GLU A 97 14.08 1.26 -22.23
N VAL A 98 14.25 0.34 -21.27
CA VAL A 98 13.76 -1.04 -21.41
C VAL A 98 12.24 -1.08 -21.57
N TYR A 99 11.51 -0.30 -20.77
CA TYR A 99 10.05 -0.20 -20.84
C TYR A 99 9.58 0.31 -22.20
N ASN A 100 10.15 1.41 -22.70
CA ASN A 100 9.76 2.02 -23.98
C ASN A 100 10.08 1.11 -25.17
N ASN A 101 11.21 0.38 -25.12
CA ASN A 101 11.54 -0.62 -26.13
C ASN A 101 10.47 -1.72 -26.21
N ASP A 102 9.99 -2.20 -25.06
CA ASP A 102 8.90 -3.16 -25.01
C ASP A 102 7.56 -2.56 -25.45
N VAL A 103 7.28 -1.28 -25.16
CA VAL A 103 6.10 -0.57 -25.69
C VAL A 103 6.11 -0.53 -27.22
N GLU A 104 7.24 -0.19 -27.83
CA GLU A 104 7.37 -0.14 -29.29
C GLU A 104 7.23 -1.52 -29.92
N LYS A 105 7.96 -2.50 -29.38
CA LYS A 105 7.94 -3.90 -29.83
C LYS A 105 6.54 -4.51 -29.76
N LEU A 106 5.75 -4.16 -28.75
CA LEU A 106 4.50 -4.84 -28.40
C LEU A 106 3.24 -4.01 -28.66
N CYS A 107 3.34 -2.88 -29.36
CA CYS A 107 2.21 -1.96 -29.58
C CYS A 107 0.99 -2.55 -30.31
N PHE A 108 1.17 -3.69 -30.97
CA PHE A 108 0.12 -4.43 -31.69
C PHE A 108 -0.65 -5.44 -30.82
N TYR A 109 -0.13 -5.79 -29.64
CA TYR A 109 -0.75 -6.78 -28.75
C TYR A 109 -1.92 -6.18 -27.95
N LYS A 110 -2.87 -7.04 -27.54
CA LYS A 110 -4.13 -6.58 -26.93
C LYS A 110 -4.41 -7.12 -25.53
N LYS A 111 -3.70 -8.17 -25.07
CA LYS A 111 -3.96 -8.78 -23.74
C LYS A 111 -2.69 -9.24 -23.00
N ILE A 112 -2.74 -9.24 -21.67
CA ILE A 112 -1.60 -9.53 -20.78
C ILE A 112 -1.01 -10.94 -20.96
N PRO A 113 -1.81 -12.03 -21.08
CA PRO A 113 -1.23 -13.36 -21.26
C PRO A 113 -0.35 -13.48 -22.51
N GLU A 114 -0.67 -12.73 -23.58
CA GLU A 114 0.09 -12.78 -24.84
C GLU A 114 1.47 -12.14 -24.73
N ILE A 115 1.62 -11.09 -23.92
CA ILE A 115 2.88 -10.35 -23.84
C ILE A 115 3.85 -10.96 -22.84
N ASN A 116 3.39 -11.79 -21.90
CA ASN A 116 4.20 -12.24 -20.77
C ASN A 116 5.54 -12.88 -21.17
N ASP A 117 5.57 -13.66 -22.25
CA ASP A 117 6.79 -14.33 -22.73
C ASP A 117 7.66 -13.43 -23.61
N LEU A 118 7.16 -12.23 -23.96
CA LEU A 118 7.81 -11.29 -24.88
C LEU A 118 8.45 -10.09 -24.17
N LEU A 119 8.11 -9.89 -22.89
CA LEU A 119 8.63 -8.81 -22.06
C LEU A 119 10.08 -9.04 -21.66
N ASN A 120 10.83 -7.95 -21.56
CA ASN A 120 12.15 -7.94 -20.97
C ASN A 120 12.05 -7.83 -19.44
N TYR A 121 12.42 -8.92 -18.74
CA TYR A 121 12.37 -8.99 -17.28
C TYR A 121 13.63 -8.45 -16.58
N ASN A 122 14.52 -7.76 -17.30
CA ASN A 122 15.57 -6.94 -16.68
C ASN A 122 14.99 -5.79 -15.84
N ILE A 123 13.70 -5.47 -16.04
CA ILE A 123 12.93 -4.56 -15.20
C ILE A 123 11.78 -5.30 -14.50
N LYS A 124 11.31 -4.72 -13.39
CA LYS A 124 10.21 -5.28 -12.61
C LYS A 124 8.84 -4.87 -13.17
N TRP A 125 8.15 -5.85 -13.70
CA TRP A 125 6.78 -5.70 -14.19
C TRP A 125 5.74 -5.89 -13.10
N SER A 126 4.73 -5.02 -13.10
CA SER A 126 3.47 -5.25 -12.38
C SER A 126 2.33 -5.43 -13.37
N ARG A 127 1.17 -5.89 -12.89
CA ARG A 127 -0.05 -5.94 -13.70
C ARG A 127 -0.40 -4.56 -14.26
N ASP A 128 -0.29 -3.51 -13.45
CA ASP A 128 -0.65 -2.14 -13.86
C ASP A 128 0.33 -1.58 -14.91
N LEU A 129 1.64 -1.82 -14.75
CA LEU A 129 2.62 -1.42 -15.74
C LEU A 129 2.39 -2.12 -17.09
N LYS A 130 2.02 -3.41 -17.07
CA LYS A 130 1.63 -4.15 -18.29
C LYS A 130 0.38 -3.56 -18.94
N VAL A 131 -0.60 -3.10 -18.17
CA VAL A 131 -1.79 -2.40 -18.70
C VAL A 131 -1.41 -1.07 -19.35
N LYS A 132 -0.49 -0.30 -18.75
CA LYS A 132 0.00 0.96 -19.31
C LYS A 132 0.80 0.74 -20.60
N LEU A 133 1.61 -0.32 -20.65
CA LEU A 133 2.29 -0.75 -21.88
C LEU A 133 1.28 -1.06 -23.00
N LEU A 134 0.21 -1.83 -22.71
CA LEU A 134 -0.83 -2.16 -23.69
C LEU A 134 -1.65 -0.95 -24.17
N ARG A 135 -1.57 0.18 -23.45
CA ARG A 135 -2.14 1.47 -23.85
C ARG A 135 -1.16 2.31 -24.66
N ASN A 136 -0.01 1.76 -25.06
CA ASN A 136 1.06 2.44 -25.79
C ASN A 136 1.55 3.71 -25.11
N THR A 137 1.52 3.73 -23.77
CA THR A 137 1.95 4.90 -22.99
C THR A 137 3.46 4.89 -22.84
N LYS A 138 4.17 5.67 -23.67
CA LYS A 138 5.61 5.91 -23.51
C LYS A 138 5.90 6.86 -22.35
N VAL A 139 7.12 6.83 -21.86
CA VAL A 139 7.61 7.68 -20.78
C VAL A 139 8.88 8.38 -21.21
N ASP A 140 8.94 9.69 -21.03
CA ASP A 140 10.19 10.43 -21.18
C ASP A 140 10.76 10.76 -19.80
N PHE A 141 12.08 10.62 -19.67
CA PHE A 141 12.74 10.96 -18.42
C PHE A 141 12.70 12.47 -18.18
N ASP A 142 12.10 12.85 -17.06
CA ASP A 142 12.11 14.23 -16.56
C ASP A 142 12.71 14.34 -15.15
N LYS A 143 13.81 15.09 -15.03
CA LYS A 143 14.53 15.33 -13.76
C LYS A 143 13.65 16.06 -12.73
N CYS A 144 12.67 16.85 -13.17
CA CYS A 144 11.75 17.56 -12.27
C CYS A 144 10.87 16.62 -11.46
N LYS A 145 10.63 15.39 -11.94
CA LYS A 145 9.86 14.35 -11.23
C LYS A 145 10.62 13.69 -10.07
N ILE A 146 11.87 14.08 -9.81
CA ILE A 146 12.60 13.61 -8.62
C ILE A 146 12.16 14.42 -7.41
N LYS A 147 11.43 13.79 -6.50
CA LYS A 147 10.89 14.40 -5.27
C LYS A 147 11.48 13.74 -4.03
N SER A 148 11.49 14.45 -2.91
CA SER A 148 11.78 13.82 -1.62
C SER A 148 10.52 13.13 -1.11
N SER A 149 10.65 11.90 -0.62
CA SER A 149 9.55 11.10 -0.09
C SER A 149 9.95 10.39 1.19
N LEU A 150 8.99 10.21 2.09
CA LEU A 150 9.15 9.38 3.27
C LEU A 150 8.92 7.92 2.90
N TRP A 151 10.01 7.15 2.85
CA TRP A 151 9.92 5.72 2.57
C TRP A 151 9.51 4.95 3.83
N ARG A 152 10.15 5.22 4.97
CA ARG A 152 9.85 4.60 6.28
C ARG A 152 9.91 5.67 7.38
N PRO A 153 9.46 5.40 8.62
CA PRO A 153 9.51 6.39 9.70
C PRO A 153 10.92 6.95 9.85
N PHE A 154 11.03 8.27 9.75
CA PHE A 154 12.30 9.01 9.82
C PHE A 154 13.32 8.73 8.70
N VAL A 155 12.95 7.99 7.64
CA VAL A 155 13.81 7.68 6.50
C VAL A 155 13.27 8.37 5.25
N LYS A 156 14.05 9.32 4.73
CA LYS A 156 13.76 10.03 3.48
C LYS A 156 14.60 9.46 2.34
N LEU A 157 13.96 9.26 1.20
CA LEU A 157 14.60 8.89 -0.07
C LEU A 157 14.24 9.90 -1.15
N TYR A 158 15.02 9.92 -2.22
CA TYR A 158 14.58 10.45 -3.50
C TYR A 158 13.61 9.45 -4.14
N TYR A 159 12.56 9.97 -4.75
CA TYR A 159 11.51 9.23 -5.42
C TYR A 159 11.30 9.79 -6.81
N TYR A 160 11.21 8.93 -7.81
CA TYR A 160 10.87 9.31 -9.18
C TYR A 160 9.35 9.26 -9.39
N SER A 161 8.69 10.41 -9.30
CA SER A 161 7.24 10.56 -9.29
C SER A 161 6.61 10.50 -10.69
N GLU A 162 6.94 9.47 -11.46
CA GLU A 162 6.30 9.17 -12.74
C GLU A 162 5.07 8.28 -12.51
N LYS A 163 3.92 8.75 -12.98
CA LYS A 163 2.61 8.10 -12.85
C LYS A 163 2.56 6.76 -13.56
N VAL A 164 3.26 6.60 -14.69
CA VAL A 164 3.36 5.31 -15.40
C VAL A 164 4.16 4.30 -14.57
N LEU A 165 5.25 4.73 -13.95
CA LEU A 165 6.15 3.89 -13.15
C LEU A 165 5.65 3.67 -11.71
N SER A 166 4.47 4.16 -11.35
CA SER A 166 3.86 3.92 -10.04
C SER A 166 2.46 3.34 -10.18
N ASP A 167 2.22 2.19 -9.56
CA ASP A 167 0.91 1.52 -9.61
C ASP A 167 -0.18 2.33 -8.91
N VAL A 168 0.19 3.11 -7.90
CA VAL A 168 -0.66 4.10 -7.24
C VAL A 168 0.11 5.41 -7.11
N LEU A 169 -0.14 6.31 -8.08
CA LEU A 169 0.12 7.74 -7.99
C LEU A 169 -1.04 8.44 -8.70
N THR A 170 -2.03 8.87 -7.93
CA THR A 170 -3.35 9.31 -8.42
C THR A 170 -3.56 10.81 -8.26
N GLU A 171 -4.65 11.32 -8.84
CA GLU A 171 -5.10 12.71 -8.70
C GLU A 171 -5.22 13.18 -7.25
N ASN A 172 -5.46 12.28 -6.30
CA ASN A 172 -5.51 12.65 -4.88
C ASN A 172 -4.15 13.13 -4.37
N HIS A 173 -3.04 12.56 -4.85
CA HIS A 173 -1.69 12.99 -4.47
C HIS A 173 -1.38 14.37 -5.04
N TYR A 174 -1.79 14.63 -6.27
CA TYR A 174 -1.68 15.96 -6.89
C TYR A 174 -2.60 16.98 -6.21
N LYS A 175 -3.79 16.58 -5.75
CA LYS A 175 -4.63 17.44 -4.88
C LYS A 175 -3.98 17.71 -3.53
N MET A 176 -3.12 16.83 -3.02
CA MET A 176 -2.41 17.06 -1.76
C MET A 176 -1.21 17.98 -1.89
N PHE A 177 -0.45 17.88 -2.99
CA PHE A 177 0.86 18.54 -3.11
C PHE A 177 1.03 19.34 -4.40
N PHE A 178 -0.08 19.63 -5.09
CA PHE A 178 -0.17 20.25 -6.41
C PHE A 178 0.52 19.44 -7.53
N SER A 179 0.40 19.92 -8.78
CA SER A 179 0.82 19.20 -10.00
C SER A 179 2.26 18.66 -9.95
N GLU A 180 3.16 19.41 -9.33
CA GLU A 180 4.57 19.07 -9.17
C GLU A 180 4.91 18.35 -7.86
N LEU A 181 3.91 17.95 -7.06
CA LEU A 181 4.09 17.27 -5.77
C LEU A 181 5.09 17.97 -4.83
N ASN A 182 5.15 19.30 -4.89
CA ASN A 182 6.14 20.13 -4.20
C ASN A 182 5.52 21.26 -3.37
N PHE A 183 4.19 21.44 -3.42
CA PHE A 183 3.53 22.43 -2.58
C PHE A 183 3.54 21.97 -1.12
N GLY A 184 3.72 22.92 -0.19
CA GLY A 184 3.81 22.61 1.23
C GLY A 184 2.45 22.23 1.83
N ASN A 185 2.32 21.02 2.37
CA ASN A 185 1.13 20.57 3.10
C ASN A 185 1.54 19.99 4.46
N LYS A 186 0.56 19.71 5.34
CA LYS A 186 0.74 18.88 6.53
C LYS A 186 -0.19 17.69 6.40
N VAL A 187 0.33 16.49 6.57
CA VAL A 187 -0.43 15.25 6.37
C VAL A 187 -0.30 14.39 7.60
N ILE A 188 -1.43 13.95 8.14
CA ILE A 188 -1.45 12.89 9.15
C ILE A 188 -1.46 11.56 8.39
N ASN A 189 -0.45 10.74 8.66
CA ASN A 189 -0.26 9.41 8.11
C ASN A 189 -0.71 8.41 9.18
N CYS A 190 -1.57 7.47 8.82
CA CYS A 190 -2.10 6.48 9.75
C CYS A 190 -1.96 5.06 9.16
N SER A 191 -1.64 4.09 10.02
CA SER A 191 -1.65 2.69 9.63
C SER A 191 -3.02 2.26 9.12
N GLY A 192 -3.06 1.49 8.04
CA GLY A 192 -4.30 1.01 7.44
C GLY A 192 -5.01 -0.05 8.31
N THR A 193 -6.32 -0.24 8.09
CA THR A 193 -7.20 -1.11 8.89
C THR A 193 -6.81 -2.59 8.93
N SER A 194 -6.02 -3.05 7.95
CA SER A 194 -5.54 -4.44 7.90
C SER A 194 -4.07 -4.55 8.33
N SER A 195 -3.53 -3.55 9.02
CA SER A 195 -2.22 -3.63 9.65
C SER A 195 -2.21 -4.74 10.70
N MET A 196 -1.15 -5.56 10.71
CA MET A 196 -0.96 -6.57 11.76
C MET A 196 -0.25 -6.02 12.99
N ARG A 197 0.15 -4.74 12.94
CA ARG A 197 0.88 -4.05 14.01
C ARG A 197 -0.06 -3.16 14.82
N PRO A 198 0.33 -2.79 16.05
CA PRO A 198 -0.37 -1.74 16.79
C PRO A 198 -0.56 -0.49 15.93
N PHE A 199 -1.65 0.23 16.16
CA PHE A 199 -1.95 1.46 15.42
C PHE A 199 -0.79 2.46 15.49
N GLN A 200 -0.45 3.05 14.34
CA GLN A 200 0.66 4.00 14.21
C GLN A 200 0.18 5.27 13.51
N THR A 201 0.71 6.42 13.95
CA THR A 201 0.45 7.70 13.29
C THR A 201 1.67 8.61 13.27
N PHE A 202 1.83 9.36 12.18
CA PHE A 202 2.95 10.29 11.95
C PHE A 202 2.48 11.51 11.17
N SER A 203 2.95 12.71 11.56
CA SER A 203 2.80 13.90 10.72
C SER A 203 3.93 13.98 9.68
N SER A 204 3.61 14.33 8.44
CA SER A 204 4.59 14.67 7.41
C SER A 204 4.24 15.97 6.70
N ASN A 205 5.21 16.53 5.98
CA ASN A 205 5.02 17.67 5.09
C ASN A 205 5.42 17.38 3.63
N ILE A 206 5.69 16.11 3.33
CA ILE A 206 6.05 15.58 2.01
C ILE A 206 5.28 14.28 1.77
N ILE A 207 5.26 13.84 0.52
CA ILE A 207 4.68 12.57 0.11
C ILE A 207 5.33 11.39 0.86
N SER A 208 4.57 10.32 1.01
CA SER A 208 4.96 9.13 1.74
C SER A 208 4.65 7.86 0.93
N ASP A 209 5.47 6.85 1.16
CA ASP A 209 5.29 5.50 0.62
C ASP A 209 4.13 4.76 1.32
N TYR A 210 3.54 3.80 0.63
CA TYR A 210 2.45 2.97 1.13
C TYR A 210 2.84 2.18 2.38
N GLU A 211 4.10 1.75 2.51
CA GLU A 211 4.59 1.02 3.66
C GLU A 211 5.28 1.92 4.71
N PHE A 212 5.10 3.25 4.63
CA PHE A 212 5.63 4.20 5.61
C PHE A 212 5.16 3.88 7.04
N VAL A 213 3.88 3.59 7.24
CA VAL A 213 3.29 3.16 8.53
C VAL A 213 2.39 1.93 8.35
N GLU A 214 2.74 1.06 7.41
CA GLU A 214 1.97 -0.13 7.00
C GLU A 214 0.58 0.21 6.42
N LYS A 215 0.42 0.07 5.10
CA LYS A 215 -0.83 0.37 4.38
C LYS A 215 -1.32 1.81 4.60
N ASN A 216 -0.37 2.74 4.55
CA ASN A 216 -0.51 4.12 4.99
C ASN A 216 -1.70 4.84 4.34
N GLN A 217 -2.51 5.46 5.21
CA GLN A 217 -3.60 6.37 4.86
C GLN A 217 -3.16 7.80 5.15
N CYS A 218 -3.37 8.68 4.18
CA CYS A 218 -3.08 10.11 4.26
C CYS A 218 -4.33 10.93 4.53
N LEU A 219 -4.26 11.77 5.56
CA LEU A 219 -5.23 12.79 5.92
C LEU A 219 -4.54 14.17 5.79
N PRO A 220 -4.58 14.78 4.60
CA PRO A 220 -3.95 16.08 4.37
C PRO A 220 -4.74 17.21 5.03
N LEU A 221 -4.04 18.23 5.52
CA LEU A 221 -4.62 19.45 6.07
C LEU A 221 -5.26 20.32 4.99
N TYR A 222 -4.61 20.41 3.83
CA TYR A 222 -5.09 21.17 2.68
C TYR A 222 -5.30 20.27 1.47
N ARG A 223 -6.14 20.75 0.55
CA ARG A 223 -6.19 20.28 -0.84
C ARG A 223 -5.98 21.47 -1.77
N TYR A 224 -5.44 21.22 -2.95
CA TYR A 224 -5.20 22.21 -3.98
C TYR A 224 -6.14 21.94 -5.16
N ASP A 225 -6.71 23.01 -5.72
CA ASP A 225 -7.42 22.95 -6.99
C ASP A 225 -6.45 22.96 -8.19
N SER A 226 -7.00 22.98 -9.41
CA SER A 226 -6.22 23.00 -10.65
C SER A 226 -5.35 24.24 -10.81
N ASP A 227 -5.71 25.35 -10.17
CA ASP A 227 -5.01 26.63 -10.26
C ASP A 227 -3.98 26.79 -9.13
N GLY A 228 -3.92 25.82 -8.20
CA GLY A 228 -3.01 25.82 -7.07
C GLY A 228 -3.53 26.60 -5.86
N ASN A 229 -4.82 26.97 -5.85
CA ASN A 229 -5.42 27.60 -4.68
C ASN A 229 -5.55 26.57 -3.56
N ARG A 230 -5.10 26.97 -2.37
CA ARG A 230 -5.16 26.15 -1.16
C ARG A 230 -6.57 26.21 -0.57
N ILE A 231 -7.16 25.04 -0.36
CA ILE A 231 -8.48 24.86 0.23
C ILE A 231 -8.33 24.02 1.51
N ASP A 232 -8.97 24.44 2.60
CA ASP A 232 -8.99 23.65 3.82
C ASP A 232 -9.67 22.31 3.59
N ASN A 233 -9.01 21.23 4.06
CA ASN A 233 -9.52 19.89 3.90
C ASN A 233 -10.38 19.42 5.07
N ILE A 234 -10.34 20.15 6.18
CA ILE A 234 -11.12 19.90 7.39
C ILE A 234 -12.42 20.72 7.31
N THR A 235 -13.55 20.07 7.55
CA THR A 235 -14.89 20.68 7.57
C THR A 235 -15.40 20.94 8.97
#